data_AF-A0A7C1NVU8-F1
#
_entry.id   AF-A0A7C1NVU8-F1
#
_cell.length_a   1.000
_cell.length_b   1.000
_cell.length_c   1.000
_cell.angle_alpha   90.00
_cell.angle_beta   90.00
_cell.angle_gamma   90.00
#
_symmetry.space_group_name_H-M   'P 1'
#
loop_
_entity.id
_entity.type
_entity.pdbx_description
1 polymer ?
#
loop_
_entity_poly.entity_id
_entity_poly.type
_entity_poly.pdbx_seq_one_letter_code
_entity_poly.pdbx_strand_id
1 'polypeptide(L)' 'MSAAVITLAAQSNCPICGSHITSGGGGVAFASATFACGTELQTANGEIVIGTPCPAPSYVAVRALNETVRATAEGGAV' A
#
# COMPACT_ATOMS: atom_id res chain seq x y z
N MET A 1 -4.14 -13.61 -6.12
CA MET A 1 -3.98 -12.23 -5.60
C MET A 1 -2.51 -11.89 -5.64
N SER A 2 -2.15 -10.74 -6.21
CA SER A 2 -0.76 -10.29 -6.31
C SER A 2 -0.20 -9.88 -4.94
N ALA A 3 1.11 -9.99 -4.73
CA ALA A 3 1.76 -9.60 -3.47
C ALA A 3 1.42 -8.15 -3.07
N ALA A 4 1.41 -7.21 -4.01
CA ALA A 4 1.02 -5.82 -3.77
C ALA A 4 -0.41 -5.67 -3.24
N VAL A 5 -1.35 -6.48 -3.73
CA VAL A 5 -2.75 -6.47 -3.28
C VAL A 5 -2.84 -6.96 -1.85
N ILE A 6 -2.11 -8.03 -1.51
CA ILE A 6 -2.09 -8.60 -0.15
C ILE A 6 -1.46 -7.61 0.82
N THR A 7 -0.30 -7.04 0.46
CA THR A 7 0.40 -6.05 1.29
C THR A 7 -0.44 -4.80 1.51
N LEU A 8 -1.10 -4.29 0.46
CA LEU A 8 -1.94 -3.10 0.59
C LEU A 8 -3.24 -3.40 1.37
N ALA A 9 -3.84 -4.56 1.18
CA ALA A 9 -5.03 -4.97 1.92
C ALA A 9 -4.74 -5.23 3.42
N ALA A 10 -3.53 -5.64 3.75
CA ALA A 10 -3.06 -5.78 5.14
C ALA A 10 -2.75 -4.42 5.80
N GLN A 11 -2.72 -3.32 5.03
CA GLN A 11 -2.30 -2.03 5.51
C GLN A 11 -3.43 -1.28 6.22
N SER A 12 -3.46 -1.36 7.55
CA SER A 12 -4.48 -0.69 8.39
C SER A 12 -4.16 0.78 8.69
N ASN A 13 -2.91 1.20 8.53
CA ASN A 13 -2.42 2.53 8.86
C ASN A 13 -1.58 3.11 7.72
N CYS A 14 -1.68 4.41 7.50
CA CYS A 14 -0.90 5.16 6.54
C CYS A 14 0.57 4.97 6.90
N PRO A 15 1.41 4.40 6.03
CA PRO A 15 2.81 4.16 6.33
C PRO A 15 3.63 5.46 6.37
N ILE A 16 3.06 6.58 5.93
CA ILE A 16 3.72 7.89 5.88
C ILE A 16 3.56 8.65 7.20
N CYS A 17 2.34 8.67 7.77
CA CYS A 17 2.00 9.47 8.95
C CYS A 17 1.31 8.69 10.08
N GLY A 18 1.04 7.39 9.89
CA GLY A 18 0.40 6.52 10.87
C GLY A 18 -1.13 6.61 10.94
N SER A 19 -1.78 7.54 10.21
CA SER A 19 -3.24 7.71 10.23
C SER A 19 -3.98 6.42 9.84
N HIS A 20 -5.07 6.11 10.53
CA HIS A 20 -5.85 4.90 10.26
C HIS A 20 -6.46 4.91 8.84
N ILE A 21 -6.72 3.73 8.30
CA ILE A 21 -7.46 3.56 7.05
C ILE A 21 -8.91 4.01 7.24
N THR A 22 -9.39 4.85 6.33
CA THR A 22 -10.78 5.34 6.32
C THR A 22 -11.63 4.53 5.36
N SER A 23 -11.06 4.17 4.21
CA SER A 23 -11.75 3.36 3.21
C SER A 23 -10.72 2.51 2.51
N GLY A 24 -11.03 1.24 2.28
CA GLY A 24 -10.12 0.34 1.60
C GLY A 24 -10.88 -0.83 0.99
N GLY A 25 -10.42 -1.28 -0.17
CA GLY A 25 -11.02 -2.39 -0.89
C GLY A 25 -9.94 -3.12 -1.65
N GLY A 26 -9.93 -4.45 -1.56
CA GLY A 26 -9.00 -5.32 -2.27
C GLY A 26 -9.73 -6.44 -3.00
N GLY A 27 -9.62 -6.46 -4.33
CA GLY A 27 -10.05 -7.55 -5.19
C GLY A 27 -8.86 -8.39 -5.67
N VAL A 28 -9.12 -9.41 -6.49
CA VAL A 28 -8.06 -10.34 -6.95
C VAL A 28 -6.97 -9.70 -7.82
N ALA A 29 -7.28 -8.57 -8.47
CA ALA A 29 -6.41 -7.88 -9.44
C ALA A 29 -6.08 -6.42 -9.07
N PHE A 30 -6.78 -5.83 -8.09
CA PHE A 30 -6.62 -4.42 -7.71
C PHE A 30 -6.97 -4.23 -6.24
N ALA A 31 -6.19 -3.41 -5.53
CA ALA A 31 -6.52 -2.91 -4.21
C ALA A 31 -6.30 -1.40 -4.12
N SER A 32 -7.09 -0.74 -3.29
CA SER A 32 -6.95 0.67 -2.93
C SER A 32 -7.17 0.84 -1.42
N ALA A 33 -6.42 1.76 -0.83
CA ALA A 33 -6.51 2.15 0.58
C ALA A 33 -6.41 3.66 0.71
N THR A 34 -7.48 4.28 1.20
CA THR A 34 -7.61 5.69 1.52
C THR A 34 -7.53 5.85 3.04
N PHE A 35 -6.65 6.73 3.50
CA PHE A 35 -6.36 6.96 4.92
C PHE A 35 -6.97 8.26 5.40
N ALA A 36 -7.18 8.38 6.72
CA ALA A 36 -7.80 9.56 7.34
C ALA A 36 -7.01 10.88 7.12
N CYS A 37 -5.72 10.78 6.79
CA CYS A 37 -4.89 11.92 6.40
C CYS A 37 -5.14 12.41 4.95
N GLY A 38 -6.06 11.78 4.21
CA GLY A 38 -6.33 12.08 2.80
C GLY A 38 -5.39 11.40 1.81
N THR A 39 -4.46 10.57 2.29
CA THR A 39 -3.59 9.77 1.40
C THR A 39 -4.37 8.64 0.77
N GLU A 40 -4.12 8.40 -0.51
CA GLU A 40 -4.66 7.25 -1.22
C GLU A 40 -3.51 6.45 -1.84
N LEU A 41 -3.45 5.17 -1.50
CA LEU A 41 -2.56 4.19 -2.08
C LEU A 41 -3.39 3.22 -2.90
N GLN A 42 -2.86 2.79 -4.05
CA GLN A 42 -3.52 1.83 -4.91
C GLN A 42 -2.51 0.91 -5.56
N THR A 43 -2.93 -0.28 -5.97
CA THR A 43 -2.05 -1.17 -6.72
C THR A 43 -2.20 -0.92 -8.21
N ALA A 44 -1.09 -0.66 -8.91
CA ALA A 44 -1.05 -0.56 -10.37
C ALA A 44 0.12 -1.38 -10.89
N ASN A 45 -0.10 -2.18 -11.95
CA ASN A 45 0.92 -3.03 -12.59
C ASN A 45 1.70 -3.96 -11.63
N GLY A 46 1.10 -4.35 -10.50
CA GLY A 46 1.76 -5.21 -9.50
C GLY A 46 2.61 -4.47 -8.47
N GLU A 47 2.58 -3.14 -8.46
CA GLU A 47 3.27 -2.28 -7.49
C GLU A 47 2.25 -1.44 -6.69
N ILE A 48 2.66 -0.94 -5.52
CA ILE A 48 1.85 0.00 -4.73
C ILE A 48 2.25 1.41 -5.15
N VAL A 49 1.30 2.15 -5.71
CA VAL A 49 1.47 3.53 -6.15
C VAL A 49 0.65 4.48 -5.30
N ILE A 50 1.09 5.74 -5.26
CA ILE A 50 0.38 6.83 -4.57
C ILE A 50 -0.63 7.41 -5.56
N GLY A 51 -1.92 7.27 -5.28
CA GLY A 51 -2.97 8.02 -5.96
C GLY A 51 -3.00 9.46 -5.47
N THR A 52 -3.11 9.63 -4.14
CA THR A 52 -3.12 10.95 -3.48
C THR A 52 -2.00 11.00 -2.43
N PRO A 53 -1.05 11.95 -2.55
CA PRO A 53 0.07 12.03 -1.62
C PRO A 53 -0.37 12.43 -0.21
N CYS A 54 0.37 11.96 0.77
CA CYS A 54 0.19 12.40 2.15
C CYS A 54 0.66 13.85 2.30
N PRO A 55 -0.04 14.68 3.08
CA PRO A 55 0.46 16.01 3.43
C PRO A 55 1.76 15.97 4.27
N ALA A 56 2.09 14.82 4.87
CA ALA A 56 3.40 14.61 5.49
C ALA A 56 4.46 14.29 4.43
N PRO A 57 5.61 15.02 4.38
CA PRO A 57 6.63 14.83 3.37
C PRO A 57 7.50 13.60 3.64
N SER A 58 7.01 12.41 3.29
CA SER A 58 7.76 11.16 3.47
C SER A 58 7.57 10.17 2.30
N TYR A 59 8.18 10.47 1.15
CA TYR A 59 8.24 9.57 -0.03
C TYR A 59 8.96 8.23 0.25
N VAL A 60 9.72 8.14 1.35
CA VAL A 60 10.46 6.93 1.76
C VAL A 60 9.52 5.78 2.12
N ALA A 61 8.35 6.07 2.68
CA ALA A 61 7.44 5.03 3.17
C ALA A 61 6.80 4.19 2.04
N VAL A 62 6.54 4.79 0.87
CA VAL A 62 6.00 4.06 -0.27
C VAL A 62 7.07 3.23 -0.97
N ARG A 63 8.31 3.70 -0.96
CA ARG A 63 9.44 2.89 -1.40
C ARG A 63 9.62 1.68 -0.49
N ALA A 64 9.58 1.87 0.83
CA ALA A 64 9.68 0.77 1.81
C ALA A 64 8.54 -0.25 1.64
N LEU A 65 7.31 0.20 1.37
CA LEU A 65 6.19 -0.69 1.02
C LEU A 65 6.48 -1.55 -0.21
N ASN A 66 6.98 -0.95 -1.29
CA ASN A 66 7.31 -1.70 -2.50
C ASN A 66 8.50 -2.66 -2.28
N GLU A 67 9.45 -2.32 -1.41
CA GLU A 67 10.50 -3.25 -0.97
C GLU A 67 9.92 -4.46 -0.24
N THR A 68 8.92 -4.26 0.63
CA THR A 68 8.20 -5.37 1.28
C THR A 68 7.40 -6.20 0.28
N VAL A 69 6.76 -5.57 -0.71
CA VAL A 69 6.06 -6.28 -1.80
C VAL A 69 7.02 -7.15 -2.59
N ARG A 70 8.21 -6.62 -2.92
CA ARG A 70 9.27 -7.37 -3.62
C ARG A 70 9.80 -8.51 -2.76
N ALA A 71 10.10 -8.26 -1.48
CA ALA A 71 10.53 -9.30 -0.55
C ALA A 71 9.46 -10.40 -0.36
N THR A 72 8.18 -10.04 -0.40
CA THR A 72 7.07 -11.01 -0.33
C THR A 72 6.90 -11.78 -1.64
N ALA A 73 7.19 -11.16 -2.78
CA ALA A 73 7.21 -11.82 -4.10
C ALA A 73 8.42 -12.75 -4.27
N GLU A 74 9.55 -12.42 -3.64
CA GLU A 74 10.79 -13.20 -3.65
C GLU A 74 10.80 -14.29 -2.56
N GLY A 75 10.04 -14.09 -1.47
CA GLY A 75 9.92 -14.96 -0.31
C GLY A 75 8.75 -15.94 -0.33
N GLY A 76 8.22 -16.28 -1.52
CA GLY A 76 7.18 -17.29 -1.70
C GLY A 76 7.66 -18.73 -1.39
N ALA A 77 8.07 -18.98 -0.16
CA ALA A 77 8.21 -20.31 0.44
C ALA A 77 8.20 -20.14 1.98
N VAL A 78 7.02 -20.25 2.60
CA VAL A 78 6.59 -21.36 3.48
C VAL A 78 5.13 -21.19 3.88
#